data_AF-A0A1D1W5Y4-F1
#
_entry.id   AF-A0A1D1W5Y4-F1
#
_cell.length_a   1.000
_cell.length_b   1.000
_cell.length_c   1.000
_cell.angle_alpha   90.00
_cell.angle_beta   90.00
_cell.angle_gamma   90.00
#
_symmetry.space_group_name_H-M   'P 1'
#
loop_
_entity.id
_entity.type
_entity.pdbx_description
1 polymer ?
#
loop_
_entity_poly.entity_id
_entity_poly.type
_entity_poly.pdbx_seq_one_letter_code
_entity_poly.pdbx_strand_id
1 'polypeptide(L)'
;MHKRILTDLGTFLHKAIPDTELTVQKYADAKFEYLVRFPQFHRGLKGSSKQCDGFFFQSYCLKVKEMDDEELTFNQLQESLYRVETGNYEYRLVLRCRQLARVKFSKLRADVSVKLDLLDQKHVQDILCQLQRLIAAICRYNDEAATEIRELVGLFPVEMDLKEDVFQYKQNPFQRFNSEERDDHDDDGEPVARVPKNWSSRPRADDTDQNIIDLN
;
A
#
# COMPACT_ATOMS: atom_id res chain seq x y z
N MET A 1 20.38 -10.85 -11.59
CA MET A 1 20.14 -9.72 -10.67
C MET A 1 18.68 -9.59 -10.22
N HIS A 2 17.71 -9.71 -11.13
CA HIS A 2 16.26 -9.64 -10.84
C HIS A 2 15.76 -10.62 -9.76
N LYS A 3 16.34 -11.82 -9.67
CA LYS A 3 16.01 -12.80 -8.61
C LYS A 3 16.17 -12.23 -7.21
N ARG A 4 17.15 -11.35 -6.96
CA ARG A 4 17.37 -10.77 -5.62
C ARG A 4 16.28 -9.74 -5.27
N ILE A 5 15.91 -8.87 -6.22
CA ILE A 5 14.85 -7.86 -6.04
C ILE A 5 13.52 -8.54 -5.69
N LEU A 6 13.15 -9.58 -6.43
CA LEU A 6 11.91 -10.34 -6.17
C LEU A 6 11.94 -11.10 -4.84
N THR A 7 13.11 -11.60 -4.43
CA THR A 7 13.26 -12.29 -3.13
C THR A 7 13.11 -11.31 -1.97
N ASP A 8 13.69 -10.12 -2.09
CA ASP A 8 13.62 -9.07 -1.07
C ASP A 8 12.17 -8.57 -0.92
N LEU A 9 11.48 -8.29 -2.04
CA LEU A 9 10.07 -7.89 -2.04
C LEU A 9 9.14 -9.02 -1.53
N GLY A 10 9.39 -10.26 -1.94
CA GLY A 10 8.67 -11.42 -1.44
C GLY A 10 8.83 -11.62 0.06
N THR A 11 10.01 -11.32 0.62
CA THR A 11 10.25 -11.36 2.07
C THR A 11 9.47 -10.27 2.80
N PHE A 12 9.37 -9.07 2.24
CA PHE A 12 8.56 -8.00 2.80
C PHE A 12 7.07 -8.38 2.81
N LEU A 13 6.53 -8.79 1.66
CA LEU A 13 5.11 -9.13 1.47
C LEU A 13 4.68 -10.36 2.29
N HIS A 14 5.47 -11.44 2.28
CA HIS A 14 5.07 -12.72 2.86
C HIS A 14 5.58 -12.96 4.28
N LYS A 15 6.42 -12.07 4.83
CA LYS A 15 6.91 -12.21 6.22
C LYS A 15 6.72 -10.96 7.06
N ALA A 16 7.15 -9.79 6.58
CA ALA A 16 7.15 -8.57 7.40
C ALA A 16 5.73 -8.03 7.66
N ILE A 17 4.91 -7.95 6.62
CA ILE A 17 3.50 -7.53 6.73
C ILE A 17 2.71 -8.50 7.63
N PRO A 18 2.68 -9.83 7.38
CA PRO A 18 1.87 -10.73 8.18
C PRO A 18 2.32 -10.84 9.66
N ASP A 19 3.61 -10.66 9.98
CA ASP A 19 4.06 -10.59 11.39
C ASP A 19 3.47 -9.36 12.11
N THR A 20 3.41 -8.23 11.39
CA THR A 20 2.85 -6.99 11.93
C THR A 20 1.33 -7.12 12.10
N GLU A 21 0.63 -7.68 11.11
CA GLU A 21 -0.80 -7.99 11.20
C GLU A 21 -1.13 -8.90 12.38
N LEU A 22 -0.35 -9.95 12.61
CA LEU A 22 -0.52 -10.84 13.77
C LEU A 22 -0.39 -10.07 15.10
N THR A 23 0.51 -9.08 15.15
CA THR A 23 0.70 -8.25 16.34
C THR A 23 -0.48 -7.28 16.54
N VAL A 24 -0.95 -6.67 15.45
CA VAL A 24 -2.15 -5.81 15.46
C VAL A 24 -3.38 -6.61 15.89
N GLN A 25 -3.53 -7.85 15.44
CA GLN A 25 -4.62 -8.73 15.84
C GLN A 25 -4.59 -9.03 17.34
N LYS A 26 -3.42 -9.37 17.90
CA LYS A 26 -3.24 -9.56 19.35
C LYS A 26 -3.59 -8.30 20.14
N TYR A 27 -3.22 -7.14 19.64
CA TYR A 27 -3.62 -5.86 20.23
C TYR A 27 -5.12 -5.62 20.16
N ALA A 28 -5.78 -5.93 19.03
CA ALA A 28 -7.22 -5.78 18.88
C ALA A 28 -7.98 -6.65 19.89
N ASP A 29 -7.56 -7.90 20.08
CA ASP A 29 -8.12 -8.79 21.10
C ASP A 29 -7.90 -8.25 22.52
N ALA A 30 -6.70 -7.75 22.84
CA ALA A 30 -6.41 -7.15 24.14
C ALA A 30 -7.16 -5.83 24.37
N LYS A 31 -7.37 -5.03 23.32
CA LYS A 31 -8.18 -3.81 23.34
C LYS A 31 -9.64 -4.12 23.60
N PHE A 32 -10.16 -5.17 22.97
CA PHE A 32 -11.49 -5.67 23.27
C PHE A 32 -11.58 -6.05 24.75
N GLU A 33 -10.73 -6.99 25.22
CA GLU A 33 -10.69 -7.43 26.63
C GLU A 33 -10.61 -6.27 27.63
N TYR A 34 -9.79 -5.26 27.34
CA TYR A 34 -9.70 -4.03 28.13
C TYR A 34 -11.03 -3.29 28.15
N LEU A 35 -11.61 -2.97 26.99
CA LEU A 35 -12.83 -2.18 26.90
C LEU A 35 -14.02 -2.88 27.55
N VAL A 36 -14.13 -4.21 27.41
CA VAL A 36 -15.12 -5.04 28.11
C VAL A 36 -15.08 -4.82 29.64
N ARG A 37 -13.88 -4.61 30.21
CA ARG A 37 -13.67 -4.43 31.65
C ARG A 37 -13.71 -2.97 32.10
N PHE A 38 -13.89 -2.02 31.18
CA PHE A 38 -14.02 -0.59 31.45
C PHE A 38 -15.19 0.02 30.63
N PRO A 39 -16.45 -0.30 30.98
CA PRO A 39 -17.64 0.07 30.21
C PRO A 39 -17.85 1.57 30.03
N GLN A 40 -17.27 2.42 30.90
CA GLN A 40 -17.22 3.88 30.73
C GLN A 40 -16.60 4.33 29.38
N PHE A 41 -15.77 3.51 28.74
CA PHE A 41 -15.09 3.83 27.47
C PHE A 41 -15.75 3.19 26.23
N HIS A 42 -16.90 2.54 26.37
CA HIS A 42 -17.49 1.72 25.28
C HIS A 42 -18.17 2.49 24.14
N ARG A 43 -18.16 3.84 24.13
CA ARG A 43 -18.94 4.68 23.20
C ARG A 43 -18.58 4.59 21.70
N GLY A 44 -17.66 3.72 21.26
CA GLY A 44 -17.16 3.73 19.88
C GLY A 44 -16.85 2.39 19.21
N LEU A 45 -17.11 1.24 19.84
CA LEU A 45 -16.81 -0.07 19.23
C LEU A 45 -17.98 -0.60 18.39
N LYS A 46 -18.21 -0.02 17.21
CA LYS A 46 -19.00 -0.66 16.14
C LYS A 46 -18.02 -1.15 15.08
N GLY A 47 -17.65 -2.43 15.06
CA GLY A 47 -16.91 -2.96 13.91
C GLY A 47 -15.95 -4.14 14.11
N SER A 48 -15.76 -4.69 15.31
CA SER A 48 -14.95 -5.89 15.48
C SER A 48 -15.80 -7.14 15.33
N SER A 49 -15.46 -7.97 14.33
CA SER A 49 -16.06 -9.23 13.83
C SER A 49 -16.40 -10.33 14.87
N LYS A 50 -16.26 -10.06 16.18
CA LYS A 50 -16.74 -10.97 17.21
C LYS A 50 -18.18 -10.58 17.52
N GLN A 51 -19.11 -11.20 16.79
CA GLN A 51 -20.51 -11.33 17.19
C GLN A 51 -20.55 -12.14 18.50
N CYS A 52 -20.10 -11.54 19.60
CA CYS A 52 -20.38 -12.04 20.92
C CYS A 52 -21.87 -11.78 21.11
N ASP A 53 -22.67 -12.83 21.30
CA ASP A 53 -24.10 -12.76 21.56
C ASP A 53 -24.41 -11.54 22.45
N GLY A 54 -25.01 -10.51 21.84
CA GLY A 54 -25.08 -9.17 22.44
C GLY A 54 -25.68 -9.18 23.85
N PHE A 55 -26.57 -10.14 24.12
CA PHE A 55 -27.18 -10.36 25.43
C PHE A 55 -26.18 -10.79 26.53
N PHE A 56 -25.26 -11.72 26.26
CA PHE A 56 -24.28 -12.18 27.25
C PHE A 56 -23.19 -11.15 27.52
N PHE A 57 -22.81 -10.41 26.47
CA PHE A 57 -21.84 -9.33 26.58
C PHE A 57 -22.40 -8.15 27.40
N GLN A 58 -23.64 -7.76 27.11
CA GLN A 58 -24.35 -6.70 27.82
C GLN A 58 -24.52 -7.06 29.30
N SER A 59 -24.92 -8.29 29.62
CA SER A 59 -25.11 -8.75 31.01
C SER A 59 -23.81 -8.81 31.81
N TYR A 60 -22.70 -9.25 31.20
CA TYR A 60 -21.37 -9.20 31.84
C TYR A 60 -20.92 -7.75 32.14
N CYS A 61 -21.05 -6.85 31.16
CA CYS A 61 -20.67 -5.44 31.34
C CYS A 61 -21.53 -4.74 32.40
N LEU A 62 -22.83 -5.06 32.45
CA LEU A 62 -23.73 -4.56 33.47
C LEU A 62 -23.31 -5.05 34.86
N LYS A 63 -22.96 -6.33 34.99
CA LYS A 63 -22.50 -6.92 36.26
C LYS A 63 -21.21 -6.29 36.78
N VAL A 64 -20.24 -6.03 35.88
CA VAL A 64 -19.00 -5.32 36.23
C VAL A 64 -19.29 -3.88 36.65
N LYS A 65 -20.24 -3.21 35.98
CA LYS A 65 -20.65 -1.85 36.33
C LYS A 65 -21.38 -1.78 37.68
N GLU A 66 -22.30 -2.71 37.95
CA GLU A 66 -22.98 -2.82 39.26
C GLU A 66 -21.96 -2.96 40.39
N MET A 67 -20.92 -3.79 40.19
CA MET A 67 -19.84 -3.93 41.16
C MET A 67 -19.01 -2.64 41.34
N ASP A 68 -18.76 -1.88 40.26
CA ASP A 68 -18.06 -0.59 40.32
C ASP A 68 -18.91 0.50 41.02
N ASP A 69 -20.22 0.52 40.78
CA ASP A 69 -21.15 1.50 41.36
C ASP A 69 -21.35 1.25 42.87
N GLU A 70 -21.39 -0.02 43.30
CA GLU A 70 -21.35 -0.40 44.73
C GLU A 70 -20.07 0.13 45.40
N GLU A 71 -18.88 -0.13 44.84
CA GLU A 71 -17.59 0.33 45.40
C GLU A 71 -17.54 1.86 45.55
N LEU A 72 -18.00 2.58 44.54
CA LEU A 72 -18.00 4.03 44.54
C LEU A 72 -18.91 4.58 45.65
N THR A 73 -20.04 3.93 45.89
CA THR A 73 -20.97 4.28 46.98
C THR A 73 -20.33 4.07 48.36
N PHE A 74 -19.68 2.93 48.59
CA PHE A 74 -19.03 2.66 49.88
C PHE A 74 -17.80 3.54 50.15
N ASN A 75 -16.99 3.80 49.12
CA ASN A 75 -15.88 4.75 49.23
C ASN A 75 -16.35 6.18 49.57
N GLN A 76 -17.49 6.62 49.02
CA GLN A 76 -18.09 7.90 49.36
C GLN A 76 -18.58 7.97 50.81
N LEU A 77 -19.11 6.87 51.33
CA LEU A 77 -19.53 6.76 52.72
C LEU A 77 -18.34 6.64 53.70
N GLN A 78 -17.10 6.50 53.20
CA GLN A 78 -15.92 6.08 53.99
C GLN A 78 -16.18 4.81 54.81
N GLU A 79 -17.10 3.97 54.35
CA GLU A 79 -17.42 2.70 54.98
C GLU A 79 -16.70 1.57 54.26
N SER A 80 -16.10 0.68 55.04
CA SER A 80 -15.47 -0.52 54.50
C SER A 80 -16.56 -1.54 54.13
N LEU A 81 -16.45 -2.12 52.94
CA LEU A 81 -17.43 -3.07 52.43
C LEU A 81 -17.34 -4.38 53.23
N TYR A 82 -18.38 -4.72 54.00
CA TYR A 82 -18.43 -5.88 54.92
C TYR A 82 -18.03 -7.24 54.27
N ARG A 83 -18.26 -7.39 52.96
CA ARG A 83 -17.86 -8.58 52.18
C ARG A 83 -16.34 -8.66 51.98
N VAL A 84 -15.64 -7.54 51.87
CA VAL A 84 -14.17 -7.44 51.67
C VAL A 84 -13.42 -7.77 52.96
N GLU A 85 -13.93 -7.35 54.11
CA GLU A 85 -13.35 -7.59 55.45
C GLU A 85 -13.32 -9.07 55.84
N THR A 86 -14.26 -9.86 55.33
CA THR A 86 -14.41 -11.30 55.66
C THR A 86 -13.76 -12.24 54.63
N GLY A 87 -13.14 -11.70 53.56
CA GLY A 87 -12.41 -12.49 52.55
C GLY A 87 -13.12 -12.71 51.21
N ASN A 88 -13.46 -11.64 50.48
CA ASN A 88 -14.05 -11.73 49.14
C ASN A 88 -13.02 -12.10 48.06
N TYR A 89 -12.93 -13.37 47.69
CA TYR A 89 -12.08 -13.82 46.57
C TYR A 89 -12.55 -13.29 45.21
N GLU A 90 -13.86 -13.23 44.97
CA GLU A 90 -14.41 -12.80 43.67
C GLU A 90 -14.03 -11.34 43.36
N TYR A 91 -14.16 -10.46 44.34
CA TYR A 91 -13.77 -9.05 44.18
C TYR A 91 -12.27 -8.89 43.92
N ARG A 92 -11.42 -9.60 44.69
CA ARG A 92 -9.96 -9.60 44.47
C ARG A 92 -9.59 -10.12 43.08
N LEU A 93 -10.31 -11.14 42.58
CA LEU A 93 -10.11 -11.70 41.26
C LEU A 93 -10.49 -10.70 40.16
N VAL A 94 -11.64 -10.01 40.29
CA VAL A 94 -12.10 -9.00 39.33
C VAL A 94 -11.13 -7.81 39.24
N LEU A 95 -10.67 -7.29 40.39
CA LEU A 95 -9.66 -6.22 40.41
C LEU A 95 -8.34 -6.64 39.77
N ARG A 96 -7.85 -7.84 40.09
CA ARG A 96 -6.64 -8.40 39.48
C ARG A 96 -6.81 -8.53 37.98
N CYS A 97 -7.94 -9.04 37.52
CA CYS A 97 -8.30 -9.14 36.10
C CYS A 97 -8.32 -7.77 35.40
N ARG A 98 -8.88 -6.72 36.02
CA ARG A 98 -8.83 -5.35 35.47
C ARG A 98 -7.39 -4.86 35.34
N GLN A 99 -6.60 -4.99 36.40
CA GLN A 99 -5.22 -4.51 36.38
C GLN A 99 -4.38 -5.23 35.32
N LEU A 100 -4.52 -6.56 35.21
CA LEU A 100 -3.85 -7.34 34.18
C LEU A 100 -4.26 -6.90 32.77
N ALA A 101 -5.54 -6.63 32.53
CA ALA A 101 -6.01 -6.11 31.25
C ALA A 101 -5.45 -4.71 30.93
N ARG A 102 -5.37 -3.80 31.93
CA ARG A 102 -4.76 -2.47 31.76
C ARG A 102 -3.29 -2.56 31.36
N VAL A 103 -2.51 -3.36 32.09
CA VAL A 103 -1.07 -3.54 31.84
C VAL A 103 -0.84 -4.20 30.47
N LYS A 104 -1.59 -5.27 30.16
CA LYS A 104 -1.52 -5.98 28.89
C LYS A 104 -1.86 -5.06 27.71
N PHE A 105 -2.93 -4.27 27.82
CA PHE A 105 -3.33 -3.31 26.78
C PHE A 105 -2.28 -2.22 26.56
N SER A 106 -1.77 -1.60 27.65
CA SER A 106 -0.74 -0.57 27.54
C SER A 106 0.53 -1.10 26.89
N LYS A 107 0.96 -2.31 27.26
CA LYS A 107 2.14 -2.95 26.67
C LYS A 107 1.96 -3.22 25.18
N LEU A 108 0.87 -3.90 24.79
CA LEU A 108 0.62 -4.21 23.38
C LEU A 108 0.39 -2.96 22.52
N ARG A 109 -0.18 -1.89 23.09
CA ARG A 109 -0.31 -0.59 22.41
C ARG A 109 1.06 -0.02 22.06
N ALA A 110 2.00 -0.03 22.99
CA ALA A 110 3.36 0.44 22.76
C ALA A 110 4.06 -0.46 21.73
N ASP A 111 3.96 -1.79 21.87
CA ASP A 111 4.58 -2.76 20.96
C ASP A 111 4.07 -2.59 19.52
N VAL A 112 2.75 -2.42 19.31
CA VAL A 112 2.17 -2.21 17.97
C VAL A 112 2.62 -0.89 17.37
N SER A 113 2.69 0.19 18.17
CA SER A 113 3.16 1.48 17.67
C SER A 113 4.57 1.35 17.10
N VAL A 114 5.50 0.80 17.89
CA VAL A 114 6.89 0.62 17.47
C VAL A 114 6.99 -0.30 16.25
N LYS A 115 6.21 -1.39 16.19
CA LYS A 115 6.22 -2.28 15.02
C LYS A 115 5.73 -1.61 13.74
N LEU A 116 4.68 -0.78 13.82
CA LEU A 116 4.19 -0.03 12.67
C LEU A 116 5.22 0.98 12.19
N ASP A 117 5.87 1.70 13.12
CA ASP A 117 6.93 2.66 12.78
C ASP A 117 8.12 1.97 12.10
N LEU A 118 8.56 0.82 12.62
CA LEU A 118 9.64 0.03 12.01
C LEU A 118 9.26 -0.56 10.65
N LEU A 119 8.01 -1.01 10.49
CA LEU A 119 7.52 -1.54 9.22
C LEU A 119 7.49 -0.44 8.16
N ASP A 120 7.04 0.76 8.52
CA ASP A 120 6.99 1.91 7.62
C ASP A 120 8.40 2.37 7.19
N GLN A 121 9.32 2.49 8.15
CA GLN A 121 10.72 2.79 7.85
C GLN A 121 11.35 1.77 6.90
N LYS A 122 11.12 0.48 7.16
CA LYS A 122 11.60 -0.61 6.31
C LYS A 122 10.97 -0.55 4.91
N HIS A 123 9.67 -0.33 4.82
CA HIS A 123 8.92 -0.26 3.55
C HIS A 123 9.52 0.81 2.62
N VAL A 124 9.70 2.02 3.13
CA VAL A 124 10.25 3.14 2.34
C VAL A 124 11.67 2.83 1.87
N GLN A 125 12.52 2.31 2.76
CA GLN A 125 13.91 1.95 2.43
C GLN A 125 14.00 0.81 1.42
N ASP A 126 13.22 -0.26 1.61
CA ASP A 126 13.22 -1.44 0.75
C ASP A 126 12.76 -1.08 -0.66
N ILE A 127 11.67 -0.31 -0.81
CA ILE A 127 11.17 0.13 -2.13
C ILE A 127 12.21 1.00 -2.84
N LEU A 128 12.76 1.99 -2.15
CA LEU A 128 13.76 2.88 -2.75
C LEU A 128 14.99 2.10 -3.22
N CYS A 129 15.52 1.23 -2.36
CA CYS A 129 16.69 0.41 -2.67
C CYS A 129 16.40 -0.54 -3.86
N GLN A 130 15.21 -1.15 -3.89
CA GLN A 130 14.81 -2.01 -5.00
C GLN A 130 14.68 -1.25 -6.32
N LEU A 131 14.08 -0.06 -6.32
CA LEU A 131 13.95 0.79 -7.51
C LEU A 131 15.32 1.25 -8.02
N GLN A 132 16.20 1.71 -7.14
CA GLN A 132 17.57 2.10 -7.50
C GLN A 132 18.34 0.92 -8.12
N ARG A 133 18.22 -0.29 -7.54
CA ARG A 133 18.85 -1.51 -8.07
C ARG A 133 18.28 -1.91 -9.43
N LEU A 134 16.98 -1.71 -9.63
CA LEU A 134 16.32 -1.97 -10.90
C LEU A 134 16.79 -1.00 -11.99
N ILE A 135 16.77 0.31 -11.71
CA ILE A 135 17.23 1.34 -12.65
C ILE A 135 18.69 1.09 -13.02
N ALA A 136 19.56 0.85 -12.04
CA ALA A 136 20.96 0.56 -12.30
C ALA A 136 21.15 -0.70 -13.16
N ALA A 137 20.27 -1.71 -13.02
CA ALA A 137 20.30 -2.90 -13.86
C ALA A 137 19.85 -2.60 -15.31
N ILE A 138 18.82 -1.76 -15.47
CA ILE A 138 18.33 -1.34 -16.79
C ILE A 138 19.37 -0.48 -17.51
N CYS A 139 20.01 0.47 -16.81
CA CYS A 139 21.09 1.28 -17.38
C CYS A 139 22.23 0.40 -17.90
N ARG A 140 22.74 -0.52 -17.07
CA ARG A 140 23.78 -1.46 -17.51
C ARG A 140 23.36 -2.30 -18.71
N TYR A 141 22.13 -2.84 -18.70
CA TYR A 141 21.62 -3.62 -19.82
C TYR A 141 21.56 -2.80 -21.12
N ASN A 142 21.11 -1.55 -21.04
CA ASN A 142 21.07 -0.66 -22.21
C ASN A 142 22.47 -0.27 -22.70
N ASP A 143 23.41 -0.03 -21.78
CA ASP A 143 24.80 0.29 -22.12
C ASP A 143 25.50 -0.92 -22.78
N GLU A 144 25.29 -2.12 -22.25
CA GLU A 144 25.75 -3.39 -22.82
C GLU A 144 25.16 -3.60 -24.23
N ALA A 145 23.84 -3.49 -24.39
CA ALA A 145 23.18 -3.63 -25.68
C ALA A 145 23.62 -2.57 -26.71
N ALA A 146 23.80 -1.31 -26.29
CA ALA A 146 24.28 -0.24 -27.17
C ALA A 146 25.73 -0.47 -27.61
N THR A 147 26.55 -1.08 -26.76
CA THR A 147 27.94 -1.45 -27.08
C THR A 147 27.96 -2.59 -28.10
N GLU A 148 27.22 -3.67 -27.87
CA GLU A 148 27.10 -4.78 -28.82
C GLU A 148 26.56 -4.33 -30.18
N ILE A 149 25.53 -3.46 -30.19
CA ILE A 149 24.98 -2.90 -31.44
C ILE A 149 26.05 -2.07 -32.17
N ARG A 150 26.81 -1.22 -31.47
CA ARG A 150 27.88 -0.42 -32.09
C ARG A 150 28.97 -1.28 -32.72
N GLU A 151 29.32 -2.42 -32.11
CA GLU A 151 30.28 -3.37 -32.68
C GLU A 151 29.73 -4.04 -33.95
N LEU A 152 28.42 -4.23 -34.04
CA LEU A 152 27.72 -4.84 -35.18
C LEU A 152 27.37 -3.87 -36.31
N VAL A 153 27.48 -2.55 -36.10
CA VAL A 153 27.18 -1.51 -37.13
C VAL A 153 28.02 -1.65 -38.40
N GLY A 154 29.14 -2.40 -38.36
CA GLY A 154 29.94 -2.74 -39.55
C GLY A 154 29.60 -4.08 -40.23
N LEU A 155 28.70 -4.90 -39.68
CA LEU A 155 28.50 -6.30 -40.10
C LEU A 155 27.29 -6.55 -41.01
N PHE A 156 26.42 -5.55 -41.24
CA PHE A 156 25.27 -5.69 -42.14
C PHE A 156 25.12 -4.46 -43.07
N PRO A 157 25.11 -4.65 -44.41
CA PRO A 157 24.82 -3.58 -45.35
C PRO A 157 23.30 -3.35 -45.39
N VAL A 158 22.79 -2.43 -44.58
CA VAL A 158 21.42 -1.90 -44.72
C VAL A 158 21.46 -0.54 -45.40
N GLU A 159 22.04 -0.53 -46.59
CA GLU A 159 21.77 0.51 -47.59
C GLU A 159 21.17 -0.25 -48.78
N MET A 160 19.95 -0.76 -48.62
CA MET A 160 19.15 -1.12 -49.79
C MET A 160 18.47 0.16 -50.25
N ASP A 161 19.27 1.03 -50.88
CA ASP A 161 18.79 2.26 -51.48
C ASP A 161 17.94 1.86 -52.70
N LEU A 162 16.64 1.71 -52.47
CA LEU A 162 15.66 1.48 -53.52
C LEU A 162 15.61 2.75 -54.37
N LYS A 163 16.32 2.75 -55.50
CA LYS A 163 16.20 3.80 -56.50
C LYS A 163 14.71 4.03 -56.82
N GLU A 164 14.31 5.28 -57.01
CA GLU A 164 12.91 5.71 -57.24
C GLU A 164 12.15 4.92 -58.32
N ASP A 165 12.85 4.21 -59.21
CA ASP A 165 12.28 3.37 -60.26
C ASP A 165 11.72 2.01 -59.81
N VAL A 166 11.97 1.56 -58.56
CA VAL A 166 11.49 0.24 -58.10
C VAL A 166 9.95 0.18 -57.99
N PHE A 167 9.28 1.33 -57.90
CA PHE A 167 7.81 1.41 -57.82
C PHE A 167 7.12 1.73 -59.15
N GLN A 168 7.81 1.75 -60.30
CA GLN A 168 7.14 1.80 -61.61
C GLN A 168 6.56 0.43 -61.95
N TYR A 169 5.49 0.08 -61.24
CA TYR A 169 4.54 -0.92 -61.70
C TYR A 169 4.04 -0.45 -63.07
N LYS A 170 4.34 -1.24 -64.11
CA LYS A 170 3.83 -1.03 -65.46
C LYS A 170 2.35 -0.73 -65.37
N GLN A 171 1.96 0.50 -65.70
CA GLN A 171 0.55 0.86 -65.84
C GLN A 171 -0.07 -0.11 -66.85
N ASN A 172 -0.95 -0.98 -66.37
CA ASN A 172 -1.67 -1.92 -67.21
C ASN A 172 -2.52 -1.12 -68.23
N PRO A 173 -2.42 -1.40 -69.54
CA PRO A 173 -3.19 -0.71 -70.58
C PRO A 173 -4.69 -1.05 -70.61
N PHE A 174 -5.20 -1.85 -69.67
CA PHE A 174 -6.56 -2.38 -69.69
C PHE A 174 -7.33 -1.98 -68.44
N GLN A 175 -7.82 -0.73 -68.41
CA GLN A 175 -9.08 -0.33 -67.79
C GLN A 175 -9.34 1.15 -68.12
N ARG A 176 -9.79 1.40 -69.35
CA ARG A 176 -10.55 2.59 -69.69
C ARG A 176 -11.96 2.15 -70.07
N PHE A 177 -12.93 2.97 -69.62
CA PHE A 177 -14.37 2.94 -69.88
C PHE A 177 -15.16 1.95 -68.99
N ASN A 178 -16.17 2.36 -68.21
CA ASN A 178 -17.28 3.27 -68.52
C ASN A 178 -17.87 3.82 -67.20
N SER A 179 -18.04 5.15 -67.04
CA SER A 179 -19.25 5.96 -67.32
C SER A 179 -20.17 6.15 -66.10
N GLU A 180 -20.39 7.44 -65.77
CA GLU A 180 -21.64 8.00 -65.19
C GLU A 180 -21.89 7.68 -63.70
N GLU A 181 -22.39 8.54 -62.80
CA GLU A 181 -23.14 9.80 -62.83
C GLU A 181 -23.01 10.45 -61.42
N ARG A 182 -23.42 11.71 -61.27
CA ARG A 182 -23.51 12.41 -59.96
C ARG A 182 -24.66 11.83 -59.13
N ASP A 183 -24.53 11.80 -57.80
CA ASP A 183 -25.61 12.27 -56.93
C ASP A 183 -25.11 12.66 -55.52
N ASP A 184 -25.64 13.76 -55.01
CA ASP A 184 -25.43 14.29 -53.66
C ASP A 184 -26.32 13.52 -52.65
N HIS A 185 -25.80 13.15 -51.47
CA HIS A 185 -26.67 13.04 -50.29
C HIS A 185 -25.94 13.26 -48.95
N ASP A 186 -26.68 13.87 -48.04
CA ASP A 186 -26.30 14.57 -46.82
C ASP A 186 -25.93 13.69 -45.60
N ASP A 187 -25.15 14.30 -44.70
CA ASP A 187 -25.27 14.34 -43.22
C ASP A 187 -25.44 13.05 -42.40
N ASP A 188 -24.42 12.72 -41.58
CA ASP A 188 -24.50 12.58 -40.11
C ASP A 188 -23.13 12.23 -39.47
N GLY A 189 -22.87 12.75 -38.26
CA GLY A 189 -21.51 12.95 -37.72
C GLY A 189 -21.02 12.08 -36.55
N GLU A 190 -19.72 12.19 -36.24
CA GLU A 190 -19.10 12.38 -34.90
C GLU A 190 -17.55 12.47 -34.98
N PRO A 191 -16.85 13.08 -33.99
CA PRO A 191 -15.49 13.58 -34.16
C PRO A 191 -14.40 12.56 -33.73
N VAL A 192 -13.41 12.31 -34.59
CA VAL A 192 -12.22 11.53 -34.21
C VAL A 192 -11.21 12.44 -33.49
N ALA A 193 -10.91 12.09 -32.24
CA ALA A 193 -10.03 12.79 -31.32
C ALA A 193 -8.60 13.01 -31.85
N ARG A 194 -8.05 14.21 -31.67
CA ARG A 194 -6.65 14.54 -31.96
C ARG A 194 -5.70 13.85 -30.97
N VAL A 195 -4.71 13.13 -31.49
CA VAL A 195 -3.54 12.67 -30.73
C VAL A 195 -2.62 13.86 -30.42
N PRO A 196 -2.17 14.08 -29.17
CA PRO A 196 -1.27 15.18 -28.83
C PRO A 196 0.15 14.97 -29.40
N LYS A 197 0.67 15.99 -30.08
CA LYS A 197 2.08 16.07 -30.52
C LYS A 197 2.97 16.44 -29.33
N ASN A 198 3.44 15.44 -28.60
CA ASN A 198 4.41 15.61 -27.53
C ASN A 198 5.03 14.24 -27.27
N TRP A 199 6.06 13.87 -28.03
CA TRP A 199 7.07 12.87 -27.63
C TRP A 199 8.37 12.97 -28.44
N SER A 200 8.46 13.84 -29.44
CA SER A 200 9.70 14.06 -30.18
C SER A 200 10.44 15.30 -29.66
N SER A 201 11.20 15.14 -28.56
CA SER A 201 12.41 15.92 -28.29
C SER A 201 13.17 15.33 -27.10
N ARG A 202 14.12 14.44 -27.37
CA ARG A 202 15.26 14.22 -26.47
C ARG A 202 16.24 15.39 -26.68
N PRO A 203 16.68 16.12 -25.64
CA PRO A 203 17.72 17.12 -25.81
C PRO A 203 19.07 16.43 -26.03
N ARG A 204 19.82 16.93 -27.02
CA ARG A 204 21.22 16.54 -27.25
C ARG A 204 22.09 17.11 -26.12
N ALA A 205 22.98 16.27 -25.61
CA ALA A 205 24.11 16.72 -24.81
C ALA A 205 25.15 17.34 -25.75
N ASP A 206 25.39 18.64 -25.62
CA ASP A 206 26.71 19.22 -25.28
C ASP A 206 26.57 20.76 -25.34
N ASP A 207 26.85 21.43 -24.22
CA ASP A 207 27.58 22.70 -24.16
C ASP A 207 27.59 23.18 -22.70
N THR A 208 28.77 23.07 -22.14
CA THR A 208 29.27 23.60 -20.87
C THR A 208 28.81 25.04 -20.62
N ASP A 209 28.29 25.33 -19.42
CA ASP A 209 28.66 26.59 -18.75
C ASP A 209 28.44 26.54 -17.24
N GLN A 210 29.38 27.20 -16.57
CA GLN A 210 29.63 27.22 -15.14
C GLN A 210 28.53 27.94 -14.35
N ASN A 211 28.23 27.44 -13.14
CA ASN A 211 27.92 28.16 -11.90
C ASN A 211 27.37 27.12 -10.90
N ILE A 212 28.19 26.60 -9.98
CA ILE A 212 28.41 27.19 -8.66
C ILE A 212 27.12 27.81 -8.13
N ILE A 213 26.40 27.05 -7.30
CA ILE A 213 25.49 27.61 -6.33
C ILE A 213 26.08 27.25 -4.98
N ASP A 214 26.67 28.26 -4.35
CA ASP A 214 27.09 28.25 -2.96
C ASP A 214 25.91 27.84 -2.06
N LEU A 215 26.15 26.84 -1.23
CA LEU A 215 25.33 26.55 -0.06
C LEU A 215 25.89 27.40 1.09
N ASN A 216 25.09 28.37 1.53
CA ASN A 216 25.17 28.94 2.87
C ASN A 216 23.89 28.55 3.61
#